data_AF-A0A2R5FWS9-F1
#
_entry.id   AF-A0A2R5FWS9-F1
#
_cell.length_a   1.000
_cell.length_b   1.000
_cell.length_c   1.000
_cell.angle_alpha   90.00
_cell.angle_beta   90.00
_cell.angle_gamma   90.00
#
_symmetry.space_group_name_H-M   'P 1'
#
loop_
_entity.id
_entity.type
_entity.pdbx_description
1 polymer ?
#
loop_
_entity_poly.entity_id
_entity_poly.type
_entity_poly.pdbx_seq_one_letter_code
_entity_poly.pdbx_strand_id
1 'polypeptide(L)' 'MRTKPRSHFFALLPTLKRLGTSRMILRKEYSAVRVAKKLRQLLGNPNYAVKAAKIASIIQAENGVKVACDAIEKQLAAA' A
#
# COMPACT_ATOMS: atom_id res chain seq x y z
N MET A 1 27.90 19.03 0.75
CA MET A 1 26.72 18.81 -0.13
C MET A 1 25.94 17.58 0.32
N ARG A 2 24.80 17.74 1.00
CA ARG A 2 23.87 16.64 1.33
C ARG A 2 22.77 16.62 0.26
N THR A 3 22.81 15.65 -0.65
CA THR A 3 21.72 15.43 -1.61
C THR A 3 20.54 14.80 -0.85
N LYS A 4 19.48 15.57 -0.59
CA LYS A 4 18.20 15.02 -0.11
C LYS A 4 17.64 14.09 -1.20
N PRO A 5 17.39 12.80 -0.93
CA PRO A 5 16.74 11.95 -1.91
C PRO A 5 15.27 12.36 -2.05
N ARG A 6 14.82 12.56 -3.30
CA ARG A 6 13.43 12.89 -3.67
C ARG A 6 12.46 11.87 -3.03
N SER A 7 11.70 12.31 -2.05
CA SER A 7 11.05 11.48 -1.02
C SER A 7 9.53 11.32 -1.21
N HIS A 8 9.00 11.35 -2.44
CA HIS A 8 7.56 11.12 -2.64
C HIS A 8 7.16 9.64 -2.54
N PHE A 9 8.06 8.70 -2.88
CA PHE A 9 7.79 7.25 -2.76
C PHE A 9 7.79 6.74 -1.32
N PHE A 10 8.27 7.54 -0.36
CA PHE A 10 8.39 7.13 1.05
C PHE A 10 7.09 7.28 1.86
N ALA A 11 6.07 7.96 1.34
CA ALA A 11 4.85 8.26 2.11
C ALA A 11 3.93 7.04 2.34
N LEU A 12 3.92 6.05 1.43
CA LEU A 12 3.07 4.85 1.55
C LEU A 12 3.73 3.71 2.35
N LEU A 13 5.05 3.79 2.51
CA LEU A 13 5.88 2.75 3.13
C LEU A 13 5.55 2.50 4.63
N PRO A 14 5.28 3.53 5.46
CA PRO A 14 4.87 3.32 6.85
C PRO A 14 3.50 2.66 6.95
N THR A 15 2.56 3.01 6.07
CA THR A 15 1.18 2.52 6.12
C THR A 15 1.12 1.03 5.78
N LEU A 16 1.76 0.61 4.69
CA LEU A 16 1.76 -0.80 4.30
C LEU A 16 2.51 -1.71 5.29
N LYS A 17 3.57 -1.19 5.93
CA LYS A 17 4.24 -1.89 7.03
C LYS A 17 3.34 -1.98 8.27
N ARG A 18 2.66 -0.91 8.65
CA ARG A 18 1.72 -0.89 9.79
C ARG A 18 0.55 -1.85 9.59
N LEU A 19 0.01 -1.93 8.37
CA LEU A 19 -1.03 -2.88 8.00
C LEU A 19 -0.51 -4.32 7.93
N GLY A 20 0.81 -4.52 7.90
CA GLY A 20 1.44 -5.83 7.92
C GLY A 20 1.16 -6.67 6.67
N THR A 21 0.84 -6.04 5.54
CA THR A 21 0.48 -6.69 4.28
C THR A 21 1.67 -6.85 3.32
N SER A 22 2.82 -6.25 3.61
CA SER A 22 3.95 -6.22 2.69
C SER A 22 5.32 -6.38 3.36
N ARG A 23 6.33 -6.66 2.52
CA ARG A 23 7.76 -6.58 2.86
C ARG A 23 8.44 -5.59 1.91
N MET A 24 9.39 -4.83 2.43
CA MET A 24 10.06 -3.75 1.70
C MET A 24 11.53 -4.06 1.49
N ILE A 25 12.07 -3.62 0.36
CA ILE A 25 13.49 -3.65 0.02
C ILE A 25 13.89 -2.23 -0.34
N LEU A 26 14.84 -1.64 0.39
CA LEU A 26 15.36 -0.33 0.03
C LEU A 26 16.20 -0.46 -1.24
N ARG A 27 16.20 0.57 -2.10
CA ARG A 27 16.94 0.55 -3.37
C ARG A 27 18.43 0.20 -3.19
N LYS A 28 19.05 0.71 -2.13
CA LYS A 28 20.46 0.41 -1.78
C LYS A 28 20.70 -1.03 -1.34
N GLU A 29 19.63 -1.75 -0.97
CA GLU A 29 19.70 -3.11 -0.46
C GLU A 29 19.24 -4.16 -1.48
N TYR A 30 18.89 -3.73 -2.69
CA TYR A 30 18.35 -4.61 -3.73
C TYR A 30 19.43 -5.57 -4.24
N SER A 31 19.17 -6.86 -4.11
CA SER A 31 19.90 -7.93 -4.81
C SER A 31 18.96 -9.10 -5.05
N ALA A 32 19.20 -9.88 -6.12
CA ALA A 32 18.35 -11.00 -6.49
C ALA A 32 18.15 -11.99 -5.33
N VAL A 33 19.24 -12.32 -4.61
CA VAL A 33 19.21 -13.21 -3.44
C VAL A 33 18.31 -12.65 -2.32
N ARG A 34 18.41 -11.36 -2.03
CA ARG A 34 17.59 -10.70 -1.00
C ARG A 34 16.12 -10.63 -1.38
N VAL A 35 15.83 -10.39 -2.65
CA VAL A 35 14.46 -10.40 -3.20
C VAL A 35 13.86 -11.79 -3.07
N ALA A 36 14.55 -12.83 -3.55
CA ALA A 36 14.07 -14.21 -3.47
C ALA A 36 13.79 -14.63 -2.02
N LYS A 37 14.68 -14.28 -1.07
CA LYS A 37 14.47 -14.54 0.36
C LYS A 37 13.21 -13.85 0.90
N LYS A 38 13.00 -12.56 0.58
CA LYS A 38 11.83 -11.80 1.05
C LYS A 38 10.53 -12.26 0.41
N LEU A 39 10.55 -12.64 -0.87
CA LEU A 39 9.40 -13.24 -1.54
C LEU A 39 9.00 -14.56 -0.89
N ARG A 40 9.98 -15.44 -0.63
CA ARG A 40 9.71 -16.70 0.10
C ARG A 40 9.07 -16.45 1.46
N GLN A 41 9.55 -15.45 2.20
CA GLN A 41 8.97 -15.08 3.50
C GLN A 41 7.58 -14.44 3.39
N LEU A 42 7.32 -13.68 2.33
CA LEU A 42 6.04 -13.03 2.09
C LEU A 42 4.97 -14.05 1.69
N LEU A 43 5.30 -14.93 0.74
CA LEU A 43 4.40 -15.94 0.20
C LEU A 43 4.24 -17.14 1.13
N GLY A 44 5.28 -17.51 1.87
CA GLY A 44 5.25 -18.65 2.79
C GLY A 44 4.61 -18.36 4.15
N ASN A 45 4.23 -17.11 4.45
CA ASN A 45 3.56 -16.76 5.70
C ASN A 45 2.10 -16.35 5.42
N PRO A 46 1.11 -17.19 5.78
CA PRO A 46 -0.29 -16.94 5.47
C PRO A 46 -0.85 -15.67 6.14
N ASN A 47 -0.22 -15.16 7.21
CA ASN A 47 -0.67 -13.94 7.88
C ASN A 47 -0.67 -12.72 6.96
N TYR A 48 0.21 -12.68 5.95
CA TYR A 48 0.20 -11.62 4.94
C TYR A 48 -1.08 -11.68 4.10
N ALA A 49 -1.48 -12.87 3.66
CA ALA A 49 -2.70 -13.08 2.89
C ALA A 49 -3.95 -12.75 3.71
N VAL A 50 -4.01 -13.21 4.97
CA VAL A 50 -5.13 -12.91 5.88
C VAL A 50 -5.30 -11.40 6.09
N LYS A 51 -4.20 -10.69 6.38
CA LYS A 51 -4.24 -9.23 6.54
C LYS A 51 -4.60 -8.53 5.25
N ALA A 52 -4.06 -8.96 4.12
CA ALA A 52 -4.39 -8.39 2.81
C ALA A 52 -5.88 -8.56 2.48
N ALA A 53 -6.44 -9.75 2.71
CA ALA A 53 -7.86 -10.03 2.52
C ALA A 53 -8.74 -9.13 3.40
N LYS A 54 -8.39 -8.97 4.69
CA LYS A 54 -9.12 -8.06 5.59
C LYS A 54 -9.13 -6.62 5.09
N ILE A 55 -7.98 -6.11 4.62
CA ILE A 55 -7.90 -4.75 4.06
C ILE A 55 -8.68 -4.65 2.75
N ALA A 56 -8.62 -5.67 1.89
CA ALA A 56 -9.40 -5.71 0.66
C ALA A 56 -10.91 -5.64 0.93
N SER A 57 -11.41 -6.34 1.96
CA SER A 57 -12.82 -6.26 2.36
C SER A 57 -13.23 -4.84 2.81
N ILE A 58 -12.34 -4.13 3.52
CA ILE A 58 -12.60 -2.73 3.92
C ILE A 58 -12.68 -1.84 2.67
N ILE A 59 -11.67 -1.91 1.80
CA ILE A 59 -11.62 -1.12 0.56
C ILE A 59 -12.86 -1.39 -0.32
N GLN A 60 -13.28 -2.65 -0.41
CA GLN A 60 -14.46 -3.02 -1.20
C GLN A 60 -15.75 -2.42 -0.60
N ALA A 61 -15.86 -2.38 0.73
CA ALA A 61 -17.01 -1.82 1.43
C ALA A 61 -17.10 -0.29 1.31
N GLU A 62 -15.98 0.41 1.07
CA GLU A 62 -15.97 1.87 0.88
C GLU A 62 -16.76 2.32 -0.35
N ASN A 63 -16.95 1.44 -1.35
CA ASN A 63 -17.64 1.76 -2.61
C ASN A 63 -17.16 3.09 -3.22
N GLY A 64 -15.84 3.29 -3.22
CA GLY A 64 -15.23 4.61 -3.37
C GLY A 64 -15.58 5.34 -4.66
N VAL A 65 -15.82 4.61 -5.76
CA VAL A 65 -16.26 5.22 -7.04
C VAL A 65 -17.62 5.88 -6.87
N LYS A 66 -18.61 5.12 -6.35
CA LYS A 66 -19.96 5.64 -6.15
C LYS A 66 -19.94 6.81 -5.16
N VAL A 67 -19.29 6.63 -4.02
CA VAL A 67 -19.19 7.68 -2.98
C VAL A 67 -18.55 8.96 -3.53
N ALA A 68 -17.51 8.83 -4.36
CA ALA A 68 -16.88 9.98 -5.00
C ALA A 68 -17.80 10.67 -6.02
N CYS A 69 -18.45 9.91 -6.89
CA CYS A 69 -19.41 10.45 -7.87
C CYS A 69 -20.57 11.16 -7.16
N ASP A 70 -21.21 10.51 -6.18
CA ASP A 70 -22.31 11.09 -5.40
C ASP A 70 -21.88 12.43 -4.73
N ALA A 71 -20.65 12.49 -4.21
CA ALA A 71 -20.11 13.70 -3.59
C ALA A 71 -19.85 14.83 -4.61
N ILE A 72 -19.34 14.49 -5.80
CA ILE A 72 -19.12 15.46 -6.88
C ILE A 72 -20.47 16.01 -7.38
N GLU A 73 -21.44 15.14 -7.65
CA GLU A 73 -22.77 15.53 -8.10
C GLU A 73 -23.46 16.45 -7.08
N LYS A 74 -23.37 16.10 -5.78
CA LYS A 74 -23.88 16.95 -4.70
C LYS A 74 -23.23 18.34 -4.69
N GLN A 75 -21.93 18.40 -4.92
CA GLN A 75 -21.20 19.68 -4.96
C GLN A 75 -21.60 20.53 -6.17
N LEU A 76 -21.86 19.90 -7.32
CA LEU A 76 -22.32 20.59 -8.53
C LEU A 76 -23.77 21.05 -8.45
N ALA A 77 -24.64 20.30 -7.77
CA ALA A 77 -26.05 20.67 -7.57
C ALA A 77 -26.24 21.78 -6.53
N ALA A 78 -25.24 22.03 -5.68
CA ALA A 78 -25.24 23.10 -4.68
C ALA A 78 -24.62 24.42 -5.19
N ALA A 79 -24.19 24.45 -6.45
CA ALA A 79 -23.64 25.62 -7.15
C ALA A 79 -24.68 26.24 -8.08
#